data_AF-A0A7V3T0V3-F1
#
_entry.id   AF-A0A7V3T0V3-F1
#
_cell.length_a   1.000
_cell.length_b   1.000
_cell.length_c   1.000
_cell.angle_alpha   90.00
_cell.angle_beta   90.00
_cell.angle_gamma   90.00
#
_symmetry.space_group_name_H-M   'P 1'
#
loop_
_entity.id
_entity.type
_entity.pdbx_description
1 polymer ?
#
loop_
_entity_poly.entity_id
_entity_poly.type
_entity_poly.pdbx_seq_one_letter_code
_entity_poly.pdbx_strand_id
1 'polypeptide(L)'
;MVAKLKWVFWTCLLLSLVLAYQGIVVRVGNENKNKSVVLAADYKAFSRAANRSGTALDDILDRLGKGGANTVAVKETTLEDLVYNGSVYASPLGTYMASLQASAPELAAKVKTAAGSIGFNPEGLIVVTGDADTAAFLKASLSVRFEKNQVTSFEIDGKTFFYIGADMVVYGNDAAARENIRLGFDTNILDSLRKKGFEILLRPGNAVSPSDAYMEEYKSIIRKYNIKYIIFDGPEVTGYPDRLDTMNGIIRDNGIILGLMEAPSQVKYVKQQGLEKLITGSGYAVSRAYITPEKDRALLDRNNMFHRWLRCVVERNIRYIYIEPLKNPAVSVSDNLDGTVGAVEDLSSYITDNGYDVKGQLPVMSAKMPGTMHAAALLASIILVLALYFIYLLTQCRCTWVPLWVTGFIAAILLIMYPQVGSYEIFALSAAVLYPSFSSLLLVIYLKNNGDKPVLVQVASSLAIILGVNALAMYTIITSLSDIRYVMNICTFDGVIISFVIPLMLFAVNYFLCFMDREGIREALFKLMHYKVSYL
;
A
#
# COMPACT_ATOMS: atom_id res chain seq x y z
N MET A 1 -44.02 -31.11 -5.17
CA MET A 1 -43.89 -29.66 -5.49
C MET A 1 -42.56 -29.09 -4.99
N VAL A 2 -42.21 -29.25 -3.71
CA VAL A 2 -40.97 -28.69 -3.11
C VAL A 2 -39.66 -29.19 -3.75
N ALA A 3 -39.57 -30.47 -4.15
CA ALA A 3 -38.38 -31.00 -4.81
C ALA A 3 -38.10 -30.33 -6.19
N LYS A 4 -39.14 -30.09 -6.99
CA LYS A 4 -39.02 -29.36 -8.27
C LYS A 4 -38.57 -27.91 -8.03
N LEU A 5 -39.09 -27.28 -6.98
CA LEU A 5 -38.71 -25.91 -6.58
C LEU A 5 -37.21 -25.82 -6.22
N LYS A 6 -36.68 -26.77 -5.43
CA LYS A 6 -35.25 -26.82 -5.08
C LYS A 6 -34.35 -26.84 -6.32
N TRP A 7 -34.67 -27.66 -7.32
CA TRP A 7 -33.90 -27.74 -8.56
C TRP A 7 -33.94 -26.46 -9.39
N VAL A 8 -35.09 -25.80 -9.47
CA VAL A 8 -35.22 -24.50 -10.15
C VAL A 8 -34.30 -23.46 -9.50
N PHE A 9 -34.33 -23.34 -8.16
CA PHE A 9 -33.48 -22.37 -7.45
C PHE A 9 -31.98 -22.67 -7.60
N TRP A 10 -31.56 -23.93 -7.53
CA TRP A 10 -30.18 -24.33 -7.80
C TRP A 10 -29.75 -23.97 -9.23
N THR A 11 -30.62 -24.22 -10.21
CA THR A 11 -30.33 -23.89 -11.63
C THR A 11 -30.20 -22.39 -11.83
N CYS A 12 -31.12 -21.60 -11.25
CA CYS A 12 -31.04 -20.14 -11.29
C CYS A 12 -29.78 -19.63 -10.59
N LEU A 13 -29.35 -20.26 -9.49
CA LEU A 13 -28.14 -19.88 -8.77
C LEU A 13 -26.90 -20.11 -9.64
N LEU A 14 -26.79 -21.28 -10.27
CA LEU A 14 -25.67 -21.56 -11.16
C LEU A 14 -25.67 -20.60 -12.37
N LEU A 15 -26.84 -20.31 -12.93
CA LEU A 15 -26.96 -19.33 -14.02
C LEU A 15 -26.53 -17.93 -13.59
N SER A 16 -26.91 -17.47 -12.39
CA SER A 16 -26.48 -16.16 -11.90
C SER A 16 -24.97 -16.09 -11.67
N LEU A 17 -24.33 -17.15 -11.19
CA LEU A 17 -22.88 -17.21 -11.06
C LEU A 17 -22.17 -17.17 -12.42
N VAL A 18 -22.71 -17.85 -13.44
CA VAL A 18 -22.19 -17.75 -14.82
C VAL A 18 -22.30 -16.31 -15.34
N LEU A 19 -23.40 -15.61 -15.07
CA LEU A 19 -23.56 -14.20 -15.45
C LEU A 19 -22.59 -13.26 -14.70
N ALA A 20 -22.17 -13.62 -13.48
CA ALA A 20 -21.17 -12.89 -12.70
C ALA A 20 -19.71 -13.16 -13.12
N TYR A 21 -19.47 -13.95 -14.18
CA TYR A 21 -18.13 -14.32 -14.66
C TYR A 21 -17.26 -13.11 -15.05
N GLN A 22 -17.86 -11.98 -15.41
CA GLN A 22 -17.12 -10.76 -15.75
C GLN A 22 -16.14 -10.32 -14.66
N GLY A 23 -16.48 -10.51 -13.37
CA GLY A 23 -15.57 -10.21 -12.27
C GLY A 23 -14.28 -11.03 -12.32
N ILE A 24 -14.35 -12.32 -12.70
CA ILE A 24 -13.16 -13.16 -12.87
C ILE A 24 -12.32 -12.65 -14.04
N VAL A 25 -12.94 -12.33 -15.18
CA VAL A 25 -12.22 -11.84 -16.37
C VAL A 25 -11.44 -10.58 -16.06
N VAL A 26 -12.05 -9.61 -15.36
CA VAL A 26 -11.37 -8.37 -14.95
C VAL A 26 -10.20 -8.67 -14.02
N ARG A 27 -10.43 -9.48 -12.98
CA ARG A 27 -9.42 -9.78 -11.98
C ARG A 27 -8.24 -10.56 -12.55
N VAL A 28 -8.51 -11.70 -13.17
CA VAL A 28 -7.49 -12.57 -13.78
C VAL A 28 -6.79 -11.86 -14.92
N GLY A 29 -7.50 -11.01 -15.67
CA GLY A 29 -6.90 -10.18 -16.71
C GLY A 29 -5.88 -9.17 -16.17
N ASN A 30 -6.16 -8.54 -15.02
CA ASN A 30 -5.21 -7.66 -14.35
C ASN A 30 -4.04 -8.45 -13.73
N GLU A 31 -4.31 -9.54 -13.02
CA GLU A 31 -3.28 -10.38 -12.37
C GLU A 31 -2.31 -11.01 -13.40
N ASN A 32 -2.81 -11.52 -14.54
CA ASN A 32 -1.96 -12.12 -15.58
C ASN A 32 -1.08 -11.11 -16.30
N LYS A 33 -1.51 -9.85 -16.41
CA LYS A 33 -0.68 -8.77 -16.97
C LYS A 33 0.39 -8.33 -15.99
N ASN A 34 0.12 -8.43 -14.69
CA ASN A 34 0.97 -7.93 -13.62
C ASN A 34 2.17 -8.84 -13.33
N LYS A 35 3.07 -9.00 -14.30
CA LYS A 35 4.27 -9.85 -14.21
C LYS A 35 5.59 -9.09 -14.14
N SER A 36 5.59 -7.79 -14.43
CA SER A 36 6.78 -6.97 -14.34
C SER A 36 7.09 -6.63 -12.88
N VAL A 37 8.33 -6.77 -12.43
CA VAL A 37 8.79 -6.45 -11.07
C VAL A 37 9.92 -5.44 -11.15
N VAL A 38 9.71 -4.28 -10.54
CA VAL A 38 10.71 -3.22 -10.47
C VAL A 38 11.52 -3.38 -9.18
N LEU A 39 12.82 -3.61 -9.35
CA LEU A 39 13.81 -3.63 -8.28
C LEU A 39 14.49 -2.26 -8.24
N ALA A 40 14.08 -1.41 -7.28
CA ALA A 40 14.50 -0.01 -7.21
C ALA A 40 15.50 0.21 -6.07
N ALA A 41 16.76 0.50 -6.40
CA ALA A 41 17.81 0.80 -5.43
C ALA A 41 17.74 2.26 -4.94
N ASP A 42 17.74 2.50 -3.62
CA ASP A 42 17.79 3.86 -3.06
C ASP A 42 19.20 4.46 -3.24
N TYR A 43 19.32 5.44 -4.15
CA TYR A 43 20.59 6.08 -4.45
C TYR A 43 21.28 6.66 -3.20
N LYS A 44 20.52 7.34 -2.33
CA LYS A 44 21.05 8.01 -1.15
C LYS A 44 21.50 7.00 -0.09
N ALA A 45 20.75 5.92 0.11
CA ALA A 45 21.11 4.87 1.05
C ALA A 45 22.37 4.12 0.60
N PHE A 46 22.46 3.76 -0.68
CA PHE A 46 23.67 3.14 -1.24
C PHE A 46 24.86 4.08 -1.26
N SER A 47 24.68 5.37 -1.59
CA SER A 47 25.74 6.40 -1.50
C SER A 47 26.31 6.53 -0.09
N ARG A 48 25.44 6.64 0.93
CA ARG A 48 25.88 6.69 2.35
C ARG A 48 26.60 5.40 2.78
N ALA A 49 26.15 4.23 2.33
CA ALA A 49 26.81 2.96 2.62
C ALA A 49 28.15 2.80 1.89
N ALA A 50 28.24 3.27 0.65
CA ALA A 50 29.47 3.31 -0.14
C ALA A 50 30.53 4.17 0.56
N ASN A 51 30.17 5.38 0.96
CA ASN A 51 31.06 6.29 1.69
C ASN A 51 31.56 5.70 3.02
N ARG A 52 30.69 4.97 3.74
CA ARG A 52 31.06 4.31 5.01
C ARG A 52 31.97 3.10 4.84
N SER A 53 31.86 2.39 3.72
CA SER A 53 32.67 1.21 3.41
C SER A 53 33.95 1.55 2.64
N GLY A 54 34.09 2.79 2.14
CA GLY A 54 35.18 3.17 1.25
C GLY A 54 35.08 2.56 -0.15
N THR A 55 33.89 2.06 -0.53
CA THR A 55 33.64 1.48 -1.86
C THR A 55 33.14 2.57 -2.80
N ALA A 56 33.53 2.53 -4.08
CA ALA A 56 32.99 3.45 -5.08
C ALA A 56 31.50 3.16 -5.32
N LEU A 57 30.66 4.20 -5.28
CA LEU A 57 29.22 4.06 -5.54
C LEU A 57 28.95 3.51 -6.95
N ASP A 58 29.75 3.92 -7.94
CA ASP A 58 29.60 3.47 -9.32
C ASP A 58 29.77 1.96 -9.46
N ASP A 59 30.71 1.36 -8.73
CA ASP A 59 30.91 -0.11 -8.73
C ASP A 59 29.70 -0.83 -8.13
N ILE A 60 29.12 -0.28 -7.07
CA ILE A 60 27.92 -0.83 -6.43
C ILE A 60 26.71 -0.75 -7.37
N LEU A 61 26.51 0.41 -8.02
CA LEU A 61 25.43 0.59 -8.99
C LEU A 61 25.59 -0.37 -10.16
N ASP A 62 26.80 -0.51 -10.72
CA ASP A 62 27.05 -1.43 -11.83
C ASP A 62 26.77 -2.89 -11.45
N ARG A 63 27.10 -3.29 -10.22
CA ARG A 63 26.77 -4.62 -9.68
C ARG A 63 25.25 -4.80 -9.48
N LEU A 64 24.56 -3.79 -8.96
CA LEU A 64 23.10 -3.81 -8.82
C LEU A 64 22.40 -3.95 -10.17
N GLY A 65 22.83 -3.17 -11.17
CA GLY A 65 22.30 -3.25 -12.54
C GLY A 65 22.53 -4.63 -13.16
N LYS A 66 23.74 -5.20 -13.02
CA LYS A 66 24.03 -6.58 -13.45
C LYS A 66 23.18 -7.62 -12.72
N GLY A 67 22.91 -7.42 -11.43
CA GLY A 67 22.04 -8.25 -10.60
C GLY A 67 20.54 -8.08 -10.88
N GLY A 68 20.15 -7.20 -11.81
CA GLY A 68 18.75 -7.03 -12.24
C GLY A 68 18.01 -5.84 -11.62
N ALA A 69 18.64 -5.05 -10.75
CA ALA A 69 18.09 -3.79 -10.27
C ALA A 69 18.34 -2.66 -11.29
N ASN A 70 17.51 -2.62 -12.34
CA ASN A 70 17.62 -1.64 -13.43
C ASN A 70 16.98 -0.29 -13.13
N THR A 71 16.44 -0.10 -11.92
CA THR A 71 15.81 1.15 -11.49
C THR A 71 16.52 1.72 -10.27
N VAL A 72 16.73 3.03 -10.26
CA VAL A 72 17.29 3.74 -9.11
C VAL A 72 16.26 4.75 -8.61
N ALA A 73 15.97 4.66 -7.31
CA ALA A 73 15.12 5.60 -6.62
C ALA A 73 15.92 6.82 -6.18
N VAL A 74 15.47 8.01 -6.60
CA VAL A 74 16.14 9.28 -6.32
C VAL A 74 15.20 10.16 -5.52
N LYS A 75 15.64 10.58 -4.34
CA LYS A 75 14.99 11.60 -3.50
C LYS A 75 15.47 12.98 -3.91
N GLU A 76 14.73 14.01 -3.53
CA GLU A 76 15.25 15.37 -3.61
C GLU A 76 16.50 15.52 -2.75
N THR A 77 17.47 16.28 -3.27
CA THR A 77 18.63 16.73 -2.50
C THR A 77 18.13 17.60 -1.36
N THR A 78 18.53 17.30 -0.14
CA THR A 78 18.19 18.13 1.02
C THR A 78 19.37 19.01 1.41
N LEU A 79 19.10 20.05 2.21
CA LEU A 79 20.17 20.83 2.81
C LEU A 79 21.11 19.95 3.65
N GLU A 80 20.58 18.95 4.35
CA GLU A 80 21.38 17.98 5.10
C GLU A 80 22.34 17.19 4.20
N ASP A 81 21.98 16.89 2.95
CA ASP A 81 22.86 16.20 2.03
C ASP A 81 24.07 17.07 1.62
N LEU A 82 23.84 18.38 1.44
CA LEU A 82 24.91 19.34 1.18
C LEU A 82 25.81 19.58 2.41
N VAL A 83 25.27 19.46 3.62
CA VAL A 83 26.07 19.52 4.85
C VAL A 83 26.91 18.25 4.97
N TYR A 84 26.29 17.08 4.76
CA TYR A 84 26.94 15.78 4.88
C TYR A 84 28.12 15.61 3.91
N ASN A 85 28.00 16.14 2.68
CA ASN A 85 29.09 16.08 1.69
C ASN A 85 30.09 17.24 1.81
N GLY A 86 29.88 18.18 2.74
CA GLY A 86 30.77 19.31 2.99
C GLY A 86 30.67 20.48 1.98
N SER A 87 29.64 20.51 1.11
CA SER A 87 29.44 21.60 0.14
C SER A 87 28.95 22.89 0.80
N VAL A 88 28.26 22.76 1.94
CA VAL A 88 27.75 23.89 2.71
C VAL A 88 27.98 23.67 4.20
N TYR A 89 28.08 24.77 4.94
CA TYR A 89 27.91 24.78 6.38
C TYR A 89 26.51 25.31 6.71
N ALA A 90 25.78 24.63 7.59
CA ALA A 90 24.47 25.09 8.07
C ALA A 90 24.34 24.94 9.58
N SER A 91 23.88 26.00 10.27
CA SER A 91 23.58 25.96 11.70
C SER A 91 22.63 27.10 12.11
N PRO A 92 22.05 27.07 13.31
CA PRO A 92 21.33 28.21 13.86
C PRO A 92 22.23 29.45 13.90
N LEU A 93 21.66 30.59 13.53
CA LEU A 93 22.36 31.87 13.44
C LEU A 93 23.02 32.23 14.77
N GLY A 94 22.35 31.99 15.90
CA GLY A 94 22.91 32.23 17.23
C GLY A 94 24.20 31.42 17.49
N THR A 95 24.19 30.13 17.15
CA THR A 95 25.36 29.25 17.29
C THR A 95 26.48 29.66 16.34
N TYR A 96 26.15 29.98 15.09
CA TYR A 96 27.12 30.45 14.12
C TYR A 96 27.77 31.76 14.54
N MET A 97 26.97 32.72 15.02
CA MET A 97 27.44 34.02 15.49
C MET A 97 28.31 33.89 16.74
N ALA A 98 27.98 33.00 17.67
CA ALA A 98 28.83 32.70 18.83
C ALA A 98 30.20 32.14 18.40
N SER A 99 30.21 31.20 17.44
CA SER A 99 31.43 30.64 16.86
C SER A 99 32.27 31.70 16.14
N LEU A 100 31.64 32.55 15.32
CA LEU A 100 32.30 33.65 14.62
C LEU A 100 32.85 34.69 15.59
N GLN A 101 32.12 35.03 16.66
CA GLN A 101 32.59 35.99 17.65
C GLN A 101 33.90 35.53 18.32
N ALA A 102 34.05 34.22 18.53
CA ALA A 102 35.25 33.63 19.11
C ALA A 102 36.41 33.46 18.11
N SER A 103 36.11 33.12 16.85
CA SER A 103 37.13 32.73 15.86
C SER A 103 37.46 33.81 14.82
N ALA A 104 36.52 34.67 14.48
CA ALA A 104 36.61 35.68 13.43
C ALA A 104 35.74 36.92 13.72
N PRO A 105 36.10 37.75 14.72
CA PRO A 105 35.25 38.85 15.21
C PRO A 105 34.94 39.92 14.16
N GLU A 106 35.83 40.16 13.19
CA GLU A 106 35.58 41.10 12.09
C GLU A 106 34.47 40.59 11.15
N LEU A 107 34.49 39.29 10.82
CA LEU A 107 33.43 38.66 10.03
C LEU A 107 32.12 38.64 10.80
N ALA A 108 32.16 38.39 12.12
CA ALA A 108 30.98 38.49 12.98
C ALA A 108 30.34 39.88 12.91
N ALA A 109 31.14 40.96 12.93
CA ALA A 109 30.62 42.32 12.78
C ALA A 109 29.94 42.55 11.41
N LYS A 110 30.56 42.10 10.32
CA LYS A 110 29.98 42.20 8.96
C LYS A 110 28.67 41.41 8.84
N VAL A 111 28.64 40.16 9.31
CA VAL A 111 27.43 39.33 9.30
C VAL A 111 26.35 39.94 10.18
N LYS A 112 26.70 40.50 11.35
CA LYS A 112 25.74 41.19 12.23
C LYS A 112 25.13 42.43 11.57
N THR A 113 25.91 43.21 10.82
CA THR A 113 25.38 44.36 10.08
C THR A 113 24.46 43.93 8.94
N ALA A 114 24.84 42.89 8.18
CA ALA A 114 24.00 42.31 7.12
C ALA A 114 22.72 41.66 7.67
N ALA A 115 22.79 40.99 8.83
CA ALA A 115 21.66 40.34 9.48
C ALA A 115 20.77 41.31 10.27
N GLY A 116 21.33 42.42 10.77
CA GLY A 116 20.61 43.43 11.56
C GLY A 116 19.49 44.13 10.79
N SER A 117 19.52 44.09 9.46
CA SER A 117 18.45 44.58 8.59
C SER A 117 17.29 43.58 8.39
N ILE A 118 17.47 42.31 8.80
CA ILE A 118 16.55 41.20 8.54
C ILE A 118 15.67 40.88 9.76
N GLY A 119 16.07 41.31 10.96
CA GLY A 119 15.43 40.94 12.22
C GLY A 119 16.03 39.65 12.76
N PHE A 120 16.85 39.77 13.80
CA PHE A 120 17.67 38.68 14.32
C PHE A 120 16.82 37.67 15.09
N ASN A 121 16.61 36.48 14.53
CA ASN A 121 16.14 35.33 15.29
C ASN A 121 17.31 34.34 15.48
N PRO A 122 17.79 34.11 16.71
CA PRO A 122 18.89 33.17 16.98
C PRO A 122 18.64 31.74 16.47
N GLU A 123 17.38 31.34 16.35
CA GLU A 123 16.95 30.03 15.85
C GLU A 123 16.84 29.95 14.33
N GLY A 124 16.95 31.08 13.62
CA GLY A 124 16.95 31.10 12.16
C GLY A 124 18.19 30.38 11.61
N LEU A 125 18.04 29.67 10.49
CA LEU A 125 19.13 28.87 9.93
C LEU A 125 20.01 29.74 9.02
N ILE A 126 21.32 29.72 9.23
CA ILE A 126 22.29 30.31 8.31
C ILE A 126 23.00 29.21 7.54
N VAL A 127 23.00 29.32 6.22
CA VAL A 127 23.70 28.42 5.29
C VAL A 127 24.80 29.20 4.59
N VAL A 128 26.02 28.65 4.59
CA VAL A 128 27.20 29.32 4.06
C VAL A 128 27.91 28.39 3.08
N THR A 129 28.28 28.93 1.93
CA THR A 129 29.15 28.26 0.98
C THR A 129 30.13 29.25 0.35
N GLY A 130 31.34 28.76 0.05
CA GLY A 130 32.33 29.47 -0.75
C GLY A 130 32.38 28.99 -2.21
N ASP A 131 31.59 27.97 -2.56
CA ASP A 131 31.53 27.43 -3.91
C ASP A 131 30.45 28.14 -4.73
N ALA A 132 30.83 28.68 -5.88
CA ALA A 132 29.96 29.50 -6.71
C ALA A 132 28.80 28.69 -7.33
N ASP A 133 29.06 27.42 -7.70
CA ASP A 133 28.06 26.54 -8.30
C ASP A 133 27.02 26.13 -7.25
N THR A 134 27.47 25.77 -6.05
CA THR A 134 26.60 25.48 -4.89
C THR A 134 25.77 26.70 -4.50
N ALA A 135 26.37 27.90 -4.51
CA ALA A 135 25.64 29.14 -4.25
C ALA A 135 24.56 29.41 -5.30
N ALA A 136 24.86 29.21 -6.58
CA ALA A 136 23.90 29.37 -7.67
C ALA A 136 22.75 28.36 -7.57
N PHE A 137 23.06 27.10 -7.27
CA PHE A 137 22.08 26.04 -7.03
C PHE A 137 21.15 26.40 -5.86
N LEU A 138 21.70 26.74 -4.69
CA LEU A 138 20.93 27.13 -3.51
C LEU A 138 20.01 28.33 -3.81
N LYS A 139 20.53 29.36 -4.49
CA LYS A 139 19.75 30.54 -4.83
C LYS A 139 18.56 30.20 -5.73
N ALA A 140 18.77 29.38 -6.76
CA ALA A 140 17.70 28.91 -7.64
C ALA A 140 16.67 28.08 -6.88
N SER A 141 17.12 27.03 -6.17
CA SER A 141 16.25 26.09 -5.47
C SER A 141 15.42 26.73 -4.36
N LEU A 142 16.03 27.59 -3.55
CA LEU A 142 15.34 28.27 -2.44
C LEU A 142 14.31 29.27 -2.96
N SER A 143 14.59 29.98 -4.06
CA SER A 143 13.65 30.97 -4.64
C SER A 143 12.34 30.37 -5.15
N VAL A 144 12.33 29.07 -5.48
CA VAL A 144 11.16 28.34 -5.98
C VAL A 144 10.30 27.79 -4.84
N ARG A 145 10.90 27.55 -3.68
CA ARG A 145 10.32 26.81 -2.55
C ARG A 145 9.94 27.70 -1.37
N PHE A 146 10.52 28.89 -1.31
CA PHE A 146 10.29 29.88 -0.25
C PHE A 146 9.88 31.21 -0.86
N GLU A 147 9.07 31.96 -0.11
CA GLU A 147 8.71 33.33 -0.45
C GLU A 147 9.91 34.27 -0.27
N LYS A 148 9.90 35.42 -0.97
CA LYS A 148 11.01 36.37 -1.00
C LYS A 148 11.38 36.95 0.38
N ASN A 149 10.44 36.99 1.31
CA ASN A 149 10.63 37.42 2.69
C ASN A 149 11.11 36.31 3.64
N GLN A 150 11.06 35.04 3.22
CA GLN A 150 11.42 33.88 4.05
C GLN A 150 12.90 33.51 3.94
N VAL A 151 13.53 33.82 2.79
CA VAL A 151 14.94 33.56 2.52
C VAL A 151 15.61 34.85 2.07
N THR A 152 16.69 35.22 2.76
CA THR A 152 17.54 36.35 2.36
C THR A 152 18.94 35.85 2.06
N SER A 153 19.49 36.22 0.91
CA SER A 153 20.88 35.94 0.56
C SER A 153 21.74 37.19 0.57
N PHE A 154 22.97 37.10 1.07
CA PHE A 154 23.97 38.18 1.01
C PHE A 154 25.37 37.60 0.82
N GLU A 155 26.31 38.41 0.35
CA GLU A 155 27.68 37.99 0.08
C GLU A 155 28.65 38.78 0.95
N ILE A 156 29.58 38.08 1.60
CA ILE A 156 30.63 38.69 2.42
C ILE A 156 31.93 37.95 2.16
N ASP A 157 32.98 38.69 1.80
CA ASP A 157 34.35 38.19 1.63
C ASP A 157 34.42 36.93 0.71
N GLY A 158 33.67 36.95 -0.40
CA GLY A 158 33.62 35.86 -1.39
C GLY A 158 32.84 34.61 -0.95
N LYS A 159 32.13 34.67 0.18
CA LYS A 159 31.20 33.62 0.63
C LYS A 159 29.77 34.09 0.48
N THR A 160 28.90 33.21 0.00
CA THR A 160 27.46 33.47 -0.05
C THR A 160 26.79 32.90 1.20
N PHE A 161 25.96 33.72 1.82
CA PHE A 161 25.18 33.43 3.00
C PHE A 161 23.71 33.41 2.63
N PHE A 162 22.98 32.39 3.09
CA PHE A 162 21.53 32.29 2.99
C PHE A 162 20.95 32.20 4.40
N TYR A 163 20.10 33.15 4.77
CA TYR A 163 19.34 33.12 6.01
C TYR A 163 17.92 32.63 5.73
N ILE A 164 17.48 31.62 6.48
CA ILE A 164 16.14 31.04 6.43
C ILE A 164 15.48 31.29 7.80
N GLY A 165 14.29 31.91 7.80
CA GLY A 165 13.56 32.25 9.02
C GLY A 165 13.23 31.04 9.91
N ALA A 166 13.24 31.23 11.22
CA ALA A 166 13.02 30.16 12.21
C ALA A 166 11.62 29.52 12.13
N ASP A 167 10.62 30.27 11.67
CA ASP A 167 9.25 29.82 11.43
C ASP A 167 9.12 28.84 10.25
N MET A 168 10.12 28.82 9.37
CA MET A 168 10.19 27.91 8.21
C MET A 168 10.99 26.64 8.49
N VAL A 169 11.73 26.60 9.60
CA VAL A 169 12.49 25.43 10.05
C VAL A 169 11.63 24.65 11.02
N VAL A 170 10.89 23.67 10.50
CA VAL A 170 10.12 22.74 11.31
C VAL A 170 11.10 21.88 12.12
N TYR A 171 11.33 22.29 13.39
CA TYR A 171 12.10 21.64 14.48
C TYR A 171 13.63 21.75 14.47
N GLY A 172 14.18 22.88 14.93
CA GLY A 172 15.49 22.95 15.63
C GLY A 172 16.76 22.66 14.81
N ASN A 173 17.92 22.62 15.50
CA ASN A 173 19.27 22.41 14.92
C ASN A 173 19.53 20.96 14.44
N ASP A 174 18.59 20.04 14.70
CA ASP A 174 18.81 18.63 14.50
C ASP A 174 18.78 18.27 13.01
N ALA A 175 19.56 17.25 12.61
CA ALA A 175 19.64 16.79 11.22
C ALA A 175 18.26 16.54 10.59
N ALA A 176 17.26 16.16 11.39
CA ALA A 176 15.88 15.97 10.96
C ALA A 176 15.22 17.24 10.37
N ALA A 177 15.50 18.43 10.93
CA ALA A 177 14.97 19.69 10.41
C ALA A 177 15.57 20.02 9.03
N ARG A 178 16.88 19.80 8.88
CA ARG A 178 17.61 20.01 7.64
C ARG A 178 17.23 19.00 6.55
N GLU A 179 16.82 17.80 6.94
CA GLU A 179 16.25 16.81 6.02
C GLU A 179 14.87 17.26 5.46
N ASN A 180 14.16 18.15 6.14
CA ASN A 180 12.90 18.70 5.64
C ASN A 180 13.09 19.83 4.61
N ILE A 181 14.27 20.47 4.56
CA ILE A 181 14.58 21.50 3.55
C ILE A 181 15.04 20.80 2.27
N ARG A 182 14.08 20.56 1.38
CA ARG A 182 14.29 19.97 0.05
C ARG A 182 14.72 21.05 -0.93
N LEU A 183 15.69 20.74 -1.79
CA LEU A 183 16.29 21.68 -2.75
C LEU A 183 16.02 21.27 -4.21
N GLY A 184 15.21 20.24 -4.44
CA GLY A 184 14.94 19.68 -5.76
C GLY A 184 15.84 18.50 -6.11
N PHE A 185 15.64 17.96 -7.32
CA PHE A 185 16.43 16.83 -7.79
C PHE A 185 17.72 17.32 -8.45
N ASP A 186 18.84 16.75 -8.02
CA ASP A 186 20.13 17.01 -8.66
C ASP A 186 20.17 16.38 -10.07
N THR A 187 20.19 17.23 -11.09
CA THR A 187 20.22 16.81 -12.48
C THR A 187 21.50 16.06 -12.86
N ASN A 188 22.62 16.32 -12.19
CA ASN A 188 23.87 15.59 -12.45
C ASN A 188 23.74 14.11 -12.06
N ILE A 189 23.08 13.85 -10.93
CA ILE A 189 22.75 12.48 -10.50
C ILE A 189 21.83 11.82 -11.53
N LEU A 190 20.75 12.50 -11.94
CA LEU A 190 19.79 11.95 -12.90
C LEU A 190 20.44 11.68 -14.28
N ASP A 191 21.25 12.61 -14.77
CA ASP A 191 21.99 12.47 -16.03
C ASP A 191 23.01 11.31 -15.95
N SER A 192 23.72 11.15 -14.83
CA SER A 192 24.64 10.03 -14.60
C SER A 192 23.93 8.67 -14.62
N LEU A 193 22.80 8.56 -13.90
CA LEU A 193 22.00 7.34 -13.86
C LEU A 193 21.44 6.97 -15.24
N ARG A 194 20.94 7.95 -16.01
CA ARG A 194 20.50 7.72 -17.39
C ARG A 194 21.63 7.26 -18.30
N LYS A 195 22.83 7.86 -18.19
CA LYS A 195 24.00 7.43 -18.97
C LYS A 195 24.41 5.98 -18.67
N LYS A 196 24.23 5.51 -17.43
CA LYS A 196 24.44 4.11 -17.03
C LYS A 196 23.30 3.17 -17.45
N GLY A 197 22.22 3.69 -18.05
CA GLY A 197 21.09 2.91 -18.54
C GLY A 197 20.02 2.60 -17.48
N PHE A 198 20.06 3.24 -16.31
CA PHE A 198 19.04 3.05 -15.29
C PHE A 198 17.72 3.75 -15.66
N GLU A 199 16.62 3.10 -15.29
CA GLU A 199 15.35 3.78 -15.09
C GLU A 199 15.36 4.55 -13.77
N ILE A 200 14.63 5.66 -13.73
CA ILE A 200 14.59 6.54 -12.56
C ILE A 200 13.18 6.47 -11.97
N LEU A 201 13.13 6.13 -10.68
CA LEU A 201 11.96 6.29 -9.83
C LEU A 201 12.17 7.55 -9.00
N LEU A 202 11.30 8.55 -9.15
CA LEU A 202 11.39 9.76 -8.35
C LEU A 202 10.68 9.61 -7.01
N ARG A 203 11.28 10.19 -5.98
CA ARG A 203 10.70 10.28 -4.64
C ARG A 203 10.54 11.74 -4.22
N PRO A 204 9.60 12.47 -4.84
CA PRO A 204 9.36 13.85 -4.51
C PRO A 204 8.67 13.92 -3.15
N GLY A 205 8.98 14.96 -2.37
CA GLY A 205 8.13 15.30 -1.23
C GLY A 205 7.35 16.55 -1.49
N ASN A 206 6.66 17.02 -0.45
CA ASN A 206 5.97 18.28 -0.50
C ASN A 206 6.88 19.42 -0.04
N ALA A 207 6.82 20.56 -0.72
CA ALA A 207 7.39 21.81 -0.23
C ALA A 207 6.45 22.44 0.80
N VAL A 208 7.01 23.31 1.65
CA VAL A 208 6.25 24.07 2.65
C VAL A 208 5.18 24.94 1.98
N SER A 209 5.51 25.53 0.83
CA SER A 209 4.57 26.30 -0.01
C SER A 209 4.77 25.93 -1.49
N PRO A 210 3.97 25.00 -2.06
CA PRO A 210 4.13 24.57 -3.44
C PRO A 210 3.67 25.67 -4.40
N SER A 211 4.62 26.44 -4.91
CA SER A 211 4.39 27.48 -5.93
C SER A 211 4.13 26.88 -7.33
N ASP A 212 3.61 27.69 -8.26
CA ASP A 212 3.46 27.23 -9.65
C ASP A 212 4.81 26.97 -10.32
N ALA A 213 5.84 27.76 -9.96
CA ALA A 213 7.22 27.54 -10.41
C ALA A 213 7.77 26.20 -9.91
N TYR A 214 7.46 25.83 -8.67
CA TYR A 214 7.80 24.54 -8.08
C TYR A 214 7.17 23.41 -8.90
N MET A 215 5.87 23.48 -9.19
CA MET A 215 5.19 22.46 -9.99
C MET A 215 5.74 22.35 -11.43
N GLU A 216 6.09 23.47 -12.07
CA GLU A 216 6.71 23.45 -13.40
C GLU A 216 8.14 22.88 -13.39
N GLU A 217 8.93 23.11 -12.32
CA GLU A 217 10.23 22.46 -12.12
C GLU A 217 10.08 20.92 -12.13
N TYR A 218 9.16 20.35 -11.33
CA TYR A 218 8.92 18.90 -11.33
C TYR A 218 8.46 18.39 -12.68
N LYS A 219 7.52 19.09 -13.31
CA LYS A 219 6.99 18.71 -14.62
C LYS A 219 8.08 18.70 -15.68
N SER A 220 9.01 19.65 -15.64
CA SER A 220 10.18 19.70 -16.52
C SER A 220 11.08 18.49 -16.31
N ILE A 221 11.40 18.15 -15.04
CA ILE A 221 12.22 16.99 -14.69
C ILE A 221 11.54 15.69 -15.15
N ILE A 222 10.26 15.52 -14.86
CA ILE A 222 9.48 14.33 -15.26
C ILE A 222 9.52 14.13 -16.78
N ARG A 223 9.36 15.20 -17.56
CA ARG A 223 9.41 15.16 -19.03
C ARG A 223 10.82 14.91 -19.55
N LYS A 224 11.82 15.68 -19.09
CA LYS A 224 13.22 15.57 -19.53
C LYS A 224 13.74 14.14 -19.37
N TYR A 225 13.44 13.52 -18.23
CA TYR A 225 13.93 12.18 -17.91
C TYR A 225 12.90 11.09 -18.20
N ASN A 226 11.76 11.37 -18.83
CA ASN A 226 10.69 10.40 -19.12
C ASN A 226 10.37 9.50 -17.91
N ILE A 227 10.08 10.12 -16.76
CA ILE A 227 9.83 9.42 -15.50
C ILE A 227 8.50 8.66 -15.58
N LYS A 228 8.53 7.39 -15.21
CA LYS A 228 7.35 6.50 -15.19
C LYS A 228 6.88 6.13 -13.79
N TYR A 229 7.74 6.28 -12.78
CA TYR A 229 7.48 5.79 -11.43
C TYR A 229 7.71 6.89 -10.40
N ILE A 230 6.74 7.05 -9.50
CA ILE A 230 6.81 7.98 -8.37
C ILE A 230 6.42 7.26 -7.08
N ILE A 231 7.23 7.41 -6.03
CA ILE A 231 6.86 7.07 -4.65
C ILE A 231 7.05 8.31 -3.78
N PHE A 232 5.97 8.94 -3.36
CA PHE A 232 6.05 10.16 -2.56
C PHE A 232 6.82 9.95 -1.26
N ASP A 233 7.60 10.95 -0.87
CA ASP A 233 8.41 10.94 0.32
C ASP A 233 7.89 11.93 1.37
N GLY A 234 7.78 11.48 2.61
CA GLY A 234 7.22 12.27 3.72
C GLY A 234 5.72 12.04 3.97
N PRO A 235 5.12 12.78 4.92
CA PRO A 235 3.74 12.59 5.37
C PRO A 235 2.69 13.13 4.39
N GLU A 236 3.09 13.91 3.39
CA GLU A 236 2.21 14.57 2.42
C GLU A 236 2.74 14.36 1.01
N VAL A 237 1.83 14.28 0.03
CA VAL A 237 2.20 14.21 -1.38
C VAL A 237 2.53 15.60 -1.94
N THR A 238 3.38 15.65 -2.95
CA THR A 238 3.74 16.89 -3.66
C THR A 238 2.50 17.60 -4.19
N GLY A 239 2.39 18.89 -3.88
CA GLY A 239 1.27 19.75 -4.28
C GLY A 239 0.10 19.73 -3.30
N TYR A 240 0.21 19.06 -2.15
CA TYR A 240 -0.77 19.20 -1.09
C TYR A 240 -0.62 20.58 -0.38
N PRO A 241 -1.71 21.22 0.07
CA PRO A 241 -3.12 20.91 -0.23
C PRO A 241 -3.61 21.51 -1.55
N ASP A 242 -3.00 22.59 -2.04
CA ASP A 242 -3.60 23.52 -2.99
C ASP A 242 -3.27 23.28 -4.48
N ARG A 243 -2.43 22.29 -4.80
CA ARG A 243 -1.93 21.99 -6.16
C ARG A 243 -2.05 20.51 -6.54
N LEU A 244 -2.90 19.75 -5.83
CA LEU A 244 -3.13 18.33 -6.11
C LEU A 244 -3.69 18.09 -7.52
N ASP A 245 -4.53 18.98 -8.04
CA ASP A 245 -5.09 18.87 -9.39
C ASP A 245 -4.01 19.04 -10.46
N THR A 246 -3.07 19.96 -10.25
CA THR A 246 -1.88 20.12 -11.10
C THR A 246 -1.02 18.86 -11.07
N MET A 247 -0.77 18.30 -9.88
CA MET A 247 -0.01 17.05 -9.75
C MET A 247 -0.72 15.87 -10.42
N ASN A 248 -2.04 15.78 -10.28
CA ASN A 248 -2.87 14.80 -10.99
C ASN A 248 -2.75 14.90 -12.51
N GLY A 249 -2.76 16.13 -13.05
CA GLY A 249 -2.49 16.40 -14.46
C GLY A 249 -1.11 15.89 -14.88
N ILE A 250 -0.07 16.21 -14.11
CA ILE A 250 1.31 15.74 -14.36
C ILE A 250 1.38 14.20 -14.37
N ILE A 251 0.75 13.53 -13.41
CA ILE A 251 0.75 12.06 -13.31
C ILE A 251 0.08 11.44 -14.55
N ARG A 252 -1.11 11.92 -14.90
CA ARG A 252 -1.91 11.37 -16.01
C ARG A 252 -1.24 11.61 -17.36
N ASP A 253 -0.80 12.84 -17.60
CA ASP A 253 -0.27 13.26 -18.91
C ASP A 253 1.05 12.57 -19.26
N ASN A 254 1.82 12.13 -18.25
CA ASN A 254 3.08 11.42 -18.45
C ASN A 254 2.98 9.89 -18.26
N GLY A 255 1.78 9.38 -17.94
CA GLY A 255 1.53 7.96 -17.70
C GLY A 255 2.30 7.40 -16.50
N ILE A 256 2.37 8.17 -15.41
CA ILE A 256 3.11 7.80 -14.20
C ILE A 256 2.32 6.77 -13.39
N ILE A 257 3.01 5.75 -12.92
CA ILE A 257 2.49 4.76 -11.97
C ILE A 257 2.97 5.13 -10.56
N LEU A 258 2.02 5.35 -9.65
CA LEU A 258 2.31 5.65 -8.25
C LEU A 258 2.63 4.37 -7.48
N GLY A 259 3.78 4.32 -6.82
CA GLY A 259 4.10 3.24 -5.90
C GLY A 259 3.53 3.51 -4.50
N LEU A 260 2.73 2.57 -4.01
CA LEU A 260 2.10 2.62 -2.69
C LEU A 260 2.93 1.79 -1.70
N MET A 261 3.71 2.46 -0.85
CA MET A 261 4.51 1.77 0.18
C MET A 261 3.59 1.08 1.18
N GLU A 262 3.84 -0.20 1.45
CA GLU A 262 3.14 -0.94 2.50
C GLU A 262 3.50 -0.43 3.90
N ALA A 263 2.50 -0.41 4.78
CA ALA A 263 2.69 -0.11 6.19
C ALA A 263 3.36 -1.29 6.90
N PRO A 264 4.34 -1.06 7.80
CA PRO A 264 5.01 -2.14 8.52
C PRO A 264 4.09 -2.98 9.43
N SER A 265 3.00 -2.40 9.92
CA SER A 265 2.12 -2.98 10.95
C SER A 265 0.76 -3.46 10.43
N GLN A 266 0.37 -3.13 9.21
CA GLN A 266 -0.97 -3.37 8.69
C GLN A 266 -0.96 -3.73 7.19
N VAL A 267 -1.96 -4.47 6.72
CA VAL A 267 -2.14 -4.88 5.31
C VAL A 267 -2.70 -3.72 4.46
N LYS A 268 -2.15 -2.51 4.63
CA LYS A 268 -2.51 -1.30 3.90
C LYS A 268 -1.25 -0.53 3.51
N TYR A 269 -1.40 0.46 2.64
CA TYR A 269 -0.32 1.38 2.33
C TYR A 269 -0.17 2.47 3.41
N VAL A 270 1.02 3.05 3.50
CA VAL A 270 1.31 4.19 4.39
C VAL A 270 0.42 5.36 3.98
N LYS A 271 -0.39 5.85 4.92
CA LYS A 271 -1.26 7.01 4.67
C LYS A 271 -0.42 8.27 4.54
N GLN A 272 -0.62 8.99 3.45
CA GLN A 272 -0.04 10.31 3.19
C GLN A 272 -1.18 11.27 2.85
N GLN A 273 -1.10 12.52 3.34
CA GLN A 273 -2.10 13.52 3.03
C GLN A 273 -2.12 13.80 1.51
N GLY A 274 -3.32 13.86 0.92
CA GLY A 274 -3.52 14.08 -0.51
C GLY A 274 -3.38 12.83 -1.41
N LEU A 275 -2.79 11.73 -0.92
CA LEU A 275 -2.52 10.54 -1.73
C LEU A 275 -3.78 9.90 -2.32
N GLU A 276 -4.88 9.80 -1.56
CA GLU A 276 -6.14 9.22 -2.04
C GLU A 276 -6.73 10.00 -3.23
N LYS A 277 -6.58 11.33 -3.24
CA LYS A 277 -6.99 12.17 -4.38
C LYS A 277 -6.12 11.93 -5.61
N LEU A 278 -4.84 11.59 -5.42
CA LEU A 278 -3.94 11.24 -6.53
C LEU A 278 -4.21 9.83 -7.08
N ILE A 279 -4.50 8.87 -6.20
CA ILE A 279 -4.87 7.50 -6.59
C ILE A 279 -6.13 7.51 -7.46
N THR A 280 -7.16 8.25 -7.02
CA THR A 280 -8.42 8.35 -7.76
C THR A 280 -8.28 9.21 -9.03
N GLY A 281 -7.58 10.34 -8.96
CA GLY A 281 -7.36 11.24 -10.10
C GLY A 281 -6.50 10.65 -11.23
N SER A 282 -5.58 9.75 -10.90
CA SER A 282 -4.77 8.99 -11.88
C SER A 282 -5.51 7.81 -12.52
N GLY A 283 -6.76 7.55 -12.13
CA GLY A 283 -7.51 6.38 -12.61
C GLY A 283 -6.94 5.07 -12.08
N TYR A 284 -6.42 5.05 -10.84
CA TYR A 284 -5.79 3.90 -10.20
C TYR A 284 -4.55 3.37 -10.92
N ALA A 285 -3.79 4.24 -11.59
CA ALA A 285 -2.46 3.93 -12.11
C ALA A 285 -1.46 3.81 -10.94
N VAL A 286 -1.59 2.72 -10.18
CA VAL A 286 -0.81 2.48 -8.97
C VAL A 286 -0.21 1.09 -8.97
N SER A 287 0.87 0.90 -8.22
CA SER A 287 1.43 -0.41 -7.92
C SER A 287 1.92 -0.50 -6.48
N ARG A 288 1.86 -1.69 -5.89
CA ARG A 288 2.27 -1.90 -4.49
C ARG A 288 3.78 -1.94 -4.38
N ALA A 289 4.29 -1.25 -3.36
CA ALA A 289 5.71 -1.16 -3.06
C ALA A 289 6.02 -1.68 -1.66
N TYR A 290 7.13 -2.41 -1.55
CA TYR A 290 7.64 -2.90 -0.28
C TYR A 290 9.01 -2.32 0.00
N ILE A 291 9.20 -1.85 1.22
CA ILE A 291 10.52 -1.53 1.79
C ILE A 291 10.71 -2.41 3.01
N THR A 292 11.91 -2.97 3.16
CA THR A 292 12.25 -3.71 4.37
C THR A 292 12.37 -2.72 5.54
N PRO A 293 11.56 -2.84 6.62
CA PRO A 293 11.62 -1.92 7.75
C PRO A 293 13.02 -1.85 8.35
N GLU A 294 13.47 -0.67 8.80
CA GLU A 294 14.84 -0.48 9.31
C GLU A 294 15.19 -1.43 10.45
N LYS A 295 14.25 -1.65 11.39
CA LYS A 295 14.43 -2.59 12.52
C LYS A 295 14.74 -4.00 12.05
N ASP A 296 14.14 -4.42 10.95
CA ASP A 296 14.34 -5.75 10.41
C ASP A 296 15.63 -5.84 9.60
N ARG A 297 16.04 -4.78 8.90
CA ARG A 297 17.31 -4.74 8.15
C ARG A 297 18.54 -4.94 9.04
N ALA A 298 18.43 -4.63 10.32
CA ALA A 298 19.49 -4.89 11.30
C ALA A 298 19.60 -6.37 11.71
N LEU A 299 18.57 -7.19 11.44
CA LEU A 299 18.47 -8.59 11.86
C LEU A 299 18.61 -9.58 10.70
N LEU A 300 18.53 -9.10 9.46
CA LEU A 300 18.55 -9.93 8.26
C LEU A 300 19.96 -10.17 7.75
N ASP A 301 20.13 -11.31 7.08
CA ASP A 301 21.25 -11.63 6.20
C ASP A 301 20.75 -11.68 4.73
N ARG A 302 21.65 -12.03 3.80
CA ARG A 302 21.35 -12.19 2.36
C ARG A 302 20.17 -13.14 2.13
N ASN A 303 20.22 -14.35 2.69
CA ASN A 303 19.23 -15.40 2.43
C ASN A 303 17.85 -15.01 2.96
N ASN A 304 17.77 -14.48 4.18
CA ASN A 304 16.50 -14.05 4.75
C ASN A 304 15.93 -12.83 4.03
N MET A 305 16.78 -11.91 3.54
CA MET A 305 16.35 -10.80 2.69
C MET A 305 15.75 -11.32 1.37
N PHE A 306 16.44 -12.24 0.69
CA PHE A 306 15.95 -12.89 -0.52
C PHE A 306 14.57 -13.54 -0.30
N HIS A 307 14.42 -14.44 0.68
CA HIS A 307 13.15 -15.12 0.94
C HIS A 307 12.02 -14.16 1.32
N ARG A 308 12.36 -13.05 1.98
CA ARG A 308 11.38 -12.02 2.31
C ARG A 308 10.91 -11.27 1.07
N TRP A 309 11.81 -10.83 0.19
CA TRP A 309 11.43 -10.20 -1.07
C TRP A 309 10.71 -11.17 -2.00
N LEU A 310 11.09 -12.45 -2.01
CA LEU A 310 10.42 -13.48 -2.80
C LEU A 310 8.95 -13.62 -2.40
N ARG A 311 8.65 -13.70 -1.09
CA ARG A 311 7.26 -13.72 -0.58
C ARG A 311 6.50 -12.44 -0.95
N CYS A 312 7.18 -11.29 -0.98
CA CYS A 312 6.57 -10.04 -1.42
C CYS A 312 6.08 -10.15 -2.88
N VAL A 313 6.92 -10.67 -3.77
CA VAL A 313 6.59 -10.79 -5.20
C VAL A 313 5.53 -11.87 -5.44
N VAL A 314 5.76 -13.08 -4.91
CA VAL A 314 4.98 -14.28 -5.26
C VAL A 314 3.67 -14.36 -4.49
N GLU A 315 3.71 -14.21 -3.16
CA GLU A 315 2.52 -14.39 -2.31
C GLU A 315 1.70 -13.11 -2.19
N ARG A 316 2.39 -11.97 -2.03
CA ARG A 316 1.75 -10.69 -1.71
C ARG A 316 1.46 -9.84 -2.93
N ASN A 317 1.79 -10.28 -4.15
CA ASN A 317 1.55 -9.54 -5.39
C ASN A 317 2.18 -8.13 -5.42
N ILE A 318 3.35 -7.96 -4.81
CA ILE A 318 4.10 -6.69 -4.80
C ILE A 318 4.95 -6.62 -6.06
N ARG A 319 5.03 -5.43 -6.67
CA ARG A 319 5.75 -5.22 -7.94
C ARG A 319 6.79 -4.12 -7.89
N TYR A 320 6.89 -3.38 -6.79
CA TYR A 320 8.06 -2.58 -6.47
C TYR A 320 8.74 -3.14 -5.22
N ILE A 321 10.00 -3.54 -5.36
CA ILE A 321 10.86 -3.83 -4.21
C ILE A 321 11.81 -2.65 -4.07
N TYR A 322 11.62 -1.90 -3.00
CA TYR A 322 12.46 -0.76 -2.63
C TYR A 322 13.66 -1.26 -1.83
N ILE A 323 14.84 -1.16 -2.44
CA ILE A 323 16.06 -1.77 -1.94
C ILE A 323 16.90 -0.72 -1.21
N GLU A 324 17.10 -0.96 0.07
CA GLU A 324 18.11 -0.28 0.89
C GLU A 324 19.14 -1.32 1.35
N PRO A 325 20.42 -0.93 1.54
CA PRO A 325 21.43 -1.81 2.11
C PRO A 325 20.99 -2.43 3.43
N LEU A 326 21.38 -3.70 3.63
CA LEU A 326 21.42 -4.32 4.95
C LEU A 326 22.22 -3.45 5.92
N LYS A 327 21.88 -3.55 7.20
CA LYS A 327 22.49 -2.74 8.25
C LYS A 327 22.75 -3.59 9.49
N ASN A 328 23.07 -4.88 9.27
CA ASN A 328 23.33 -5.81 10.35
C ASN A 328 24.65 -5.40 11.05
N PRO A 329 24.60 -5.04 12.35
CA PRO A 329 25.79 -4.59 13.07
C PRO A 329 26.81 -5.72 13.34
N ALA A 330 26.42 -6.99 13.12
CA ALA A 330 27.31 -8.14 13.32
C ALA A 330 28.33 -8.33 12.18
N VAL A 331 28.18 -7.62 11.06
CA VAL A 331 29.06 -7.73 9.88
C VAL A 331 29.49 -6.33 9.41
N SER A 332 30.51 -6.26 8.56
CA SER A 332 30.99 -4.98 8.05
C SER A 332 29.96 -4.30 7.13
N VAL A 333 30.12 -3.00 6.87
CA VAL A 333 29.27 -2.29 5.90
C VAL A 333 29.46 -2.86 4.49
N SER A 334 30.67 -3.31 4.15
CA SER A 334 30.95 -3.97 2.87
C SER A 334 30.20 -5.29 2.75
N ASP A 335 30.24 -6.14 3.79
CA ASP A 335 29.52 -7.43 3.78
C ASP A 335 28.00 -7.23 3.68
N ASN A 336 27.46 -6.19 4.33
CA ASN A 336 26.06 -5.80 4.20
C ASN A 336 25.71 -5.39 2.77
N LEU A 337 26.57 -4.61 2.10
CA LEU A 337 26.41 -4.23 0.70
C LEU A 337 26.45 -5.45 -0.21
N ASP A 338 27.44 -6.32 -0.05
CA ASP A 338 27.61 -7.54 -0.83
C ASP A 338 26.45 -8.51 -0.63
N GLY A 339 25.97 -8.66 0.60
CA GLY A 339 24.79 -9.45 0.92
C GLY A 339 23.51 -8.89 0.29
N THR A 340 23.38 -7.57 0.22
CA THR A 340 22.21 -6.92 -0.43
C THR A 340 22.25 -7.10 -1.93
N VAL A 341 23.40 -6.82 -2.57
CA VAL A 341 23.60 -7.02 -4.02
C VAL A 341 23.36 -8.48 -4.39
N GLY A 342 23.89 -9.41 -3.59
CA GLY A 342 23.66 -10.84 -3.78
C GLY A 342 22.19 -11.23 -3.67
N ALA A 343 21.45 -10.69 -2.69
CA ALA A 343 20.02 -10.95 -2.54
C ALA A 343 19.20 -10.40 -3.73
N VAL A 344 19.63 -9.29 -4.33
CA VAL A 344 19.02 -8.73 -5.55
C VAL A 344 19.22 -9.69 -6.72
N GLU A 345 20.44 -10.19 -6.90
CA GLU A 345 20.78 -11.17 -7.95
C GLU A 345 20.00 -12.48 -7.79
N ASP A 346 19.94 -13.03 -6.57
CA ASP A 346 19.21 -14.26 -6.24
C ASP A 346 17.71 -14.07 -6.55
N LEU A 347 17.14 -12.93 -6.12
CA LEU A 347 15.74 -12.61 -6.36
C LEU A 347 15.46 -12.46 -7.86
N SER A 348 16.26 -11.67 -8.55
CA SER A 348 16.09 -11.38 -9.97
C SER A 348 16.15 -12.65 -10.81
N SER A 349 17.12 -13.50 -10.55
CA SER A 349 17.28 -14.80 -11.23
C SER A 349 16.06 -15.69 -10.96
N TYR A 350 15.70 -15.88 -9.69
CA TYR A 350 14.59 -16.75 -9.32
C TYR A 350 13.25 -16.31 -9.92
N ILE A 351 12.90 -15.04 -9.85
CA ILE A 351 11.59 -14.57 -10.36
C ILE A 351 11.56 -14.57 -11.88
N THR A 352 12.69 -14.31 -12.55
CA THR A 352 12.78 -14.39 -14.02
C THR A 352 12.57 -15.83 -14.49
N ASP A 353 13.21 -16.81 -13.82
CA ASP A 353 13.02 -18.24 -14.11
C ASP A 353 11.56 -18.70 -13.88
N ASN A 354 10.83 -18.00 -13.01
CA ASN A 354 9.42 -18.26 -12.71
C ASN A 354 8.45 -17.36 -13.50
N GLY A 355 8.92 -16.71 -14.58
CA GLY A 355 8.06 -16.02 -15.55
C GLY A 355 7.67 -14.58 -15.19
N TYR A 356 8.38 -13.96 -14.25
CA TYR A 356 8.33 -12.50 -14.02
C TYR A 356 9.35 -11.78 -14.90
N ASP A 357 9.16 -10.48 -15.11
CA ASP A 357 10.07 -9.63 -15.91
C ASP A 357 10.64 -8.49 -15.05
N VAL A 358 11.97 -8.43 -14.89
CA VAL A 358 12.66 -7.38 -14.11
C VAL A 358 13.16 -6.20 -14.95
N LYS A 359 12.99 -6.27 -16.28
CA LYS A 359 13.38 -5.23 -17.25
C LYS A 359 12.17 -4.54 -17.86
N GLY A 360 11.04 -5.22 -17.91
CA GLY A 360 9.79 -4.71 -18.42
C GLY A 360 9.21 -3.60 -17.54
N GLN A 361 8.51 -2.67 -18.18
CA GLN A 361 7.76 -1.66 -17.46
C GLN A 361 6.53 -2.27 -16.79
N LEU A 362 6.15 -1.73 -15.62
CA LEU A 362 4.89 -2.08 -15.00
C LEU A 362 3.70 -1.75 -15.90
N PRO A 363 2.73 -2.66 -16.04
CA PRO A 363 1.51 -2.37 -16.78
C PRO A 363 0.59 -1.45 -15.96
N VAL A 364 -0.10 -0.52 -16.65
CA VAL A 364 -1.26 0.15 -16.05
C VAL A 364 -2.41 -0.84 -16.03
N MET A 365 -2.84 -1.22 -14.83
CA MET A 365 -3.96 -2.14 -14.64
C MET A 365 -5.29 -1.46 -14.97
N SER A 366 -6.27 -2.25 -15.40
CA SER A 366 -7.57 -1.71 -15.75
C SER A 366 -8.37 -1.39 -14.50
N ALA A 367 -8.77 -0.13 -14.34
CA ALA A 367 -9.73 0.32 -13.34
C ALA A 367 -11.19 0.06 -13.73
N LYS A 368 -11.44 -0.81 -14.72
CA LYS A 368 -12.80 -1.18 -15.13
C LYS A 368 -13.48 -1.91 -13.98
N MET A 369 -14.59 -1.34 -13.51
CA MET A 369 -15.47 -2.03 -12.58
C MET A 369 -16.47 -2.88 -13.35
N PRO A 370 -16.85 -4.07 -12.84
CA PRO A 370 -17.95 -4.83 -13.40
C PRO A 370 -19.24 -3.99 -13.44
N GLY A 371 -20.00 -4.11 -14.53
CA GLY A 371 -21.19 -3.28 -14.78
C GLY A 371 -22.39 -3.65 -13.91
N THR A 372 -23.51 -2.96 -14.13
CA THR A 372 -24.77 -3.19 -13.38
C THR A 372 -25.32 -4.61 -13.51
N MET A 373 -25.15 -5.26 -14.67
CA MET A 373 -25.53 -6.65 -14.89
C MET A 373 -24.75 -7.63 -13.99
N HIS A 374 -23.47 -7.35 -13.75
CA HIS A 374 -22.65 -8.15 -12.82
C HIS A 374 -23.14 -7.98 -11.39
N ALA A 375 -23.42 -6.75 -10.96
CA ALA A 375 -23.99 -6.49 -9.64
C ALA A 375 -25.35 -7.17 -9.46
N ALA A 376 -26.21 -7.13 -10.48
CA ALA A 376 -27.50 -7.82 -10.48
C ALA A 376 -27.34 -9.35 -10.39
N ALA A 377 -26.36 -9.92 -11.09
CA ALA A 377 -26.04 -11.35 -11.02
C ALA A 377 -25.54 -11.77 -9.62
N LEU A 378 -24.67 -10.98 -8.99
CA LEU A 378 -24.24 -11.20 -7.61
C LEU A 378 -25.39 -11.10 -6.62
N LEU A 379 -26.22 -10.07 -6.74
CA LEU A 379 -27.42 -9.89 -5.93
C LEU A 379 -28.35 -11.11 -6.06
N ALA A 380 -28.60 -11.55 -7.29
CA ALA A 380 -29.40 -12.74 -7.55
C ALA A 380 -28.79 -13.98 -6.88
N SER A 381 -27.46 -14.18 -6.96
CA SER A 381 -26.79 -15.31 -6.29
C SER A 381 -27.02 -15.31 -4.77
N ILE A 382 -26.93 -14.14 -4.12
CA ILE A 382 -27.13 -13.98 -2.67
C ILE A 382 -28.58 -14.26 -2.29
N ILE A 383 -29.54 -13.70 -3.04
CA ILE A 383 -30.97 -13.93 -2.80
C ILE A 383 -31.32 -15.40 -3.02
N LEU A 384 -30.76 -16.03 -4.05
CA LEU A 384 -31.04 -17.43 -4.38
C LEU A 384 -30.44 -18.40 -3.35
N VAL A 385 -29.21 -18.18 -2.89
CA VAL A 385 -28.63 -19.01 -1.81
C VAL A 385 -29.39 -18.80 -0.49
N LEU A 386 -29.81 -17.57 -0.20
CA LEU A 386 -30.65 -17.29 0.97
C LEU A 386 -32.01 -18.00 0.86
N ALA A 387 -32.65 -17.95 -0.31
CA ALA A 387 -33.91 -18.64 -0.55
C ALA A 387 -33.75 -20.17 -0.45
N LEU A 388 -32.66 -20.73 -0.99
CA LEU A 388 -32.34 -22.15 -0.83
C LEU A 388 -32.13 -22.50 0.64
N TYR A 389 -31.37 -21.70 1.40
CA TYR A 389 -31.20 -21.88 2.83
C TYR A 389 -32.55 -21.99 3.54
N PHE A 390 -33.45 -21.04 3.30
CA PHE A 390 -34.79 -21.05 3.87
C PHE A 390 -35.64 -22.22 3.40
N ILE A 391 -35.63 -22.58 2.12
CA ILE A 391 -36.38 -23.72 1.60
C ILE A 391 -35.93 -25.01 2.30
N TYR A 392 -34.62 -25.24 2.44
CA TYR A 392 -34.10 -26.42 3.12
C TYR A 392 -34.42 -26.40 4.62
N LEU A 393 -34.27 -25.25 5.28
CA LEU A 393 -34.56 -25.10 6.70
C LEU A 393 -36.05 -25.33 7.00
N LEU A 394 -36.96 -24.71 6.24
CA LEU A 394 -38.40 -24.84 6.40
C LEU A 394 -38.91 -26.26 6.08
N THR A 395 -38.21 -27.02 5.23
CA THR A 395 -38.54 -28.45 5.04
C THR A 395 -38.25 -29.30 6.28
N GLN A 396 -37.37 -28.86 7.18
CA GLN A 396 -37.07 -29.56 8.43
C GLN A 396 -37.98 -29.12 9.58
N CYS A 397 -38.40 -27.85 9.60
CA CYS A 397 -39.17 -27.25 10.69
C CYS A 397 -40.69 -27.28 10.43
N ARG A 398 -41.47 -28.09 11.16
CA ARG A 398 -42.94 -28.03 11.13
C ARG A 398 -43.47 -26.82 11.93
N CYS A 399 -43.75 -25.72 11.22
CA CYS A 399 -44.60 -24.56 11.53
C CYS A 399 -44.77 -24.08 12.98
N THR A 400 -44.07 -23.00 13.35
CA THR A 400 -44.53 -21.90 14.24
C THR A 400 -43.81 -20.58 13.94
N TRP A 401 -42.60 -20.65 13.36
CA TRP A 401 -41.73 -19.48 13.13
C TRP A 401 -41.67 -19.01 11.66
N VAL A 402 -42.54 -19.54 10.78
CA VAL A 402 -42.59 -19.17 9.35
C VAL A 402 -42.73 -17.65 9.14
N PRO A 403 -43.58 -16.93 9.89
CA PRO A 403 -43.70 -15.48 9.73
C PRO A 403 -42.39 -14.75 10.06
N LEU A 404 -41.68 -15.16 11.12
CA LEU A 404 -40.40 -14.56 11.52
C LEU A 404 -39.31 -14.80 10.47
N TRP A 405 -39.31 -15.97 9.84
CA TRP A 405 -38.37 -16.28 8.77
C TRP A 405 -38.70 -15.53 7.47
N VAL A 406 -39.98 -15.37 7.14
CA VAL A 406 -40.41 -14.57 5.98
C VAL A 406 -40.07 -13.09 6.21
N THR A 407 -40.32 -12.54 7.39
CA THR A 407 -39.94 -11.16 7.70
C THR A 407 -38.42 -10.97 7.73
N GLY A 408 -37.66 -11.92 8.28
CA GLY A 408 -36.21 -11.92 8.23
C GLY A 408 -35.64 -12.02 6.81
N PHE A 409 -36.26 -12.83 5.95
CA PHE A 409 -35.91 -12.94 4.53
C PHE A 409 -36.18 -11.63 3.78
N ILE A 410 -37.35 -11.02 3.98
CA ILE A 410 -37.70 -9.73 3.37
C ILE A 410 -36.77 -8.63 3.87
N ALA A 411 -36.49 -8.57 5.18
CA ALA A 411 -35.56 -7.60 5.76
C ALA A 411 -34.14 -7.75 5.21
N ALA A 412 -33.66 -8.99 5.05
CA ALA A 412 -32.36 -9.26 4.43
C ALA A 412 -32.33 -8.80 2.98
N ILE A 413 -33.38 -9.05 2.19
CA ILE A 413 -33.47 -8.56 0.81
C ILE A 413 -33.47 -7.03 0.77
N LEU A 414 -34.27 -6.37 1.60
CA LEU A 414 -34.35 -4.91 1.65
C LEU A 414 -33.01 -4.28 2.04
N LEU A 415 -32.28 -4.90 2.98
CA LEU A 415 -30.96 -4.45 3.40
C LEU A 415 -29.91 -4.60 2.29
N ILE A 416 -29.99 -5.66 1.49
CA ILE A 416 -29.10 -5.85 0.33
C ILE A 416 -29.49 -4.91 -0.83
N MET A 417 -30.77 -4.58 -0.98
CA MET A 417 -31.27 -3.69 -2.03
C MET A 417 -31.10 -2.20 -1.72
N TYR A 418 -30.76 -1.81 -0.48
CA TYR A 418 -30.55 -0.41 -0.10
C TYR A 418 -29.25 0.12 -0.73
N PRO A 419 -29.32 1.04 -1.72
CA PRO A 419 -28.16 1.41 -2.51
C PRO A 419 -27.54 2.68 -1.97
N GLN A 420 -26.75 2.62 -0.89
CA GLN A 420 -25.72 3.62 -0.62
C GLN A 420 -24.46 3.01 0.03
N VAL A 421 -23.33 3.27 -0.63
CA VAL A 421 -21.92 3.04 -0.27
C VAL A 421 -21.45 1.56 -0.28
N GLY A 422 -20.49 1.24 -1.17
CA GLY A 422 -19.66 0.02 -1.03
C GLY A 422 -20.31 -1.33 -1.40
N SER A 423 -21.28 -1.36 -2.33
CA SER A 423 -22.13 -2.52 -2.69
C SER A 423 -21.42 -3.88 -2.80
N TYR A 424 -20.19 -3.92 -3.31
CA TYR A 424 -19.47 -5.16 -3.54
C TYR A 424 -18.91 -5.81 -2.26
N GLU A 425 -18.57 -5.04 -1.23
CA GLU A 425 -18.08 -5.61 0.03
C GLU A 425 -19.21 -6.30 0.80
N ILE A 426 -20.41 -5.72 0.74
CA ILE A 426 -21.63 -6.33 1.29
C ILE A 426 -21.92 -7.65 0.57
N PHE A 427 -21.74 -7.72 -0.75
CA PHE A 427 -21.90 -8.98 -1.49
C PHE A 427 -20.89 -10.04 -1.06
N ALA A 428 -19.61 -9.66 -0.92
CA ALA A 428 -18.57 -10.55 -0.44
C ALA A 428 -18.86 -11.05 0.99
N LEU A 429 -19.25 -10.15 1.91
CA LEU A 429 -19.59 -10.50 3.29
C LEU A 429 -20.83 -11.42 3.34
N SER A 430 -21.87 -11.09 2.58
CA SER A 430 -23.09 -11.90 2.50
C SER A 430 -22.77 -13.30 1.99
N ALA A 431 -21.93 -13.42 0.95
CA ALA A 431 -21.50 -14.71 0.44
C ALA A 431 -20.67 -15.49 1.48
N ALA A 432 -19.74 -14.82 2.14
CA ALA A 432 -18.88 -15.40 3.18
C ALA A 432 -19.67 -15.88 4.41
N VAL A 433 -20.87 -15.35 4.64
CA VAL A 433 -21.74 -15.81 5.72
C VAL A 433 -22.74 -16.87 5.23
N LEU A 434 -23.48 -16.59 4.17
CA LEU A 434 -24.64 -17.39 3.76
C LEU A 434 -24.24 -18.74 3.18
N TYR A 435 -23.19 -18.81 2.34
CA TYR A 435 -22.80 -20.09 1.74
C TYR A 435 -22.22 -21.07 2.76
N PRO A 436 -21.29 -20.69 3.67
CA PRO A 436 -20.85 -21.61 4.70
C PRO A 436 -21.97 -22.03 5.65
N SER A 437 -22.89 -21.14 5.98
CA SER A 437 -24.08 -21.47 6.79
C SER A 437 -25.01 -22.44 6.06
N PHE A 438 -25.21 -22.26 4.75
CA PHE A 438 -26.01 -23.15 3.92
C PHE A 438 -25.34 -24.50 3.70
N SER A 439 -24.04 -24.50 3.47
CA SER A 439 -23.21 -25.70 3.41
C SER A 439 -23.35 -26.52 4.69
N SER A 440 -23.33 -25.86 5.85
CA SER A 440 -23.44 -26.53 7.14
C SER A 440 -24.84 -27.09 7.39
N LEU A 441 -25.90 -26.39 6.96
CA LEU A 441 -27.28 -26.90 6.96
C LEU A 441 -27.43 -28.15 6.09
N LEU A 442 -26.92 -28.11 4.86
CA LEU A 442 -27.00 -29.26 3.95
C LEU A 442 -26.23 -30.47 4.48
N LEU A 443 -25.06 -30.23 5.08
CA LEU A 443 -24.27 -31.26 5.75
C LEU A 443 -25.07 -31.92 6.87
N VAL A 444 -25.67 -31.13 7.76
CA VAL A 444 -26.48 -31.62 8.87
C VAL A 444 -27.68 -32.43 8.38
N ILE A 445 -28.41 -31.94 7.37
CA ILE A 445 -29.53 -32.66 6.76
C ILE A 445 -29.07 -33.97 6.11
N TYR A 446 -27.91 -33.95 5.43
CA TYR A 446 -27.35 -35.15 4.81
C TYR A 446 -27.02 -36.21 5.85
N LEU A 447 -26.27 -35.85 6.90
CA LEU A 447 -25.88 -36.78 7.97
C LEU A 447 -27.10 -37.35 8.69
N LYS A 448 -28.10 -36.52 8.98
CA LYS A 448 -29.37 -36.97 9.59
C LYS A 448 -30.08 -38.04 8.76
N ASN A 449 -30.16 -37.86 7.45
CA ASN A 449 -30.93 -38.73 6.55
C ASN A 449 -30.15 -39.95 6.04
N ASN A 450 -28.84 -40.03 6.32
CA ASN A 450 -27.95 -41.04 5.72
C ASN A 450 -27.08 -41.75 6.78
N GLY A 451 -27.54 -41.83 8.02
CA GLY A 451 -26.83 -42.50 9.12
C GLY A 451 -26.53 -43.97 8.84
N ASP A 452 -27.36 -44.64 8.02
CA ASP A 452 -27.22 -46.06 7.68
C ASP A 452 -26.17 -46.35 6.60
N LYS A 453 -25.60 -45.30 5.95
CA LYS A 453 -24.58 -45.47 4.91
C LYS A 453 -23.21 -45.79 5.50
N PRO A 454 -22.30 -46.45 4.74
CA PRO A 454 -20.92 -46.65 5.19
C PRO A 454 -20.20 -45.33 5.49
N VAL A 455 -19.36 -45.31 6.53
CA VAL A 455 -18.63 -44.12 6.99
C VAL A 455 -17.87 -43.43 5.86
N LEU A 456 -17.21 -44.20 4.98
CA LEU A 456 -16.47 -43.65 3.85
C LEU A 456 -17.37 -42.84 2.88
N VAL A 457 -18.58 -43.34 2.61
CA VAL A 457 -19.57 -42.65 1.77
C VAL A 457 -20.10 -41.41 2.46
N GLN A 458 -20.29 -41.46 3.78
CA GLN A 458 -20.69 -40.29 4.56
C GLN A 458 -19.61 -39.19 4.52
N VAL A 459 -18.34 -39.56 4.73
CA VAL A 459 -17.20 -38.63 4.68
C VAL A 459 -17.05 -38.03 3.28
N ALA A 460 -17.02 -38.86 2.23
CA ALA A 460 -16.86 -38.39 0.86
C ALA A 460 -17.99 -37.44 0.44
N SER A 461 -19.25 -37.78 0.77
CA SER A 461 -20.39 -36.92 0.45
C SER A 461 -20.40 -35.62 1.27
N SER A 462 -19.99 -35.68 2.54
CA SER A 462 -19.85 -34.51 3.40
C SER A 462 -18.81 -33.54 2.84
N LEU A 463 -17.65 -34.07 2.42
CA LEU A 463 -16.61 -33.28 1.75
C LEU A 463 -17.12 -32.68 0.45
N ALA A 464 -17.84 -33.45 -0.38
CA ALA A 464 -18.40 -32.95 -1.64
C ALA A 464 -19.41 -31.80 -1.41
N ILE A 465 -20.26 -31.90 -0.39
CA ILE A 465 -21.20 -30.82 -0.02
C ILE A 465 -20.42 -29.58 0.45
N ILE A 466 -19.48 -29.75 1.38
CA ILE A 466 -18.72 -28.64 1.96
C ILE A 466 -17.88 -27.94 0.90
N LEU A 467 -17.10 -28.69 0.14
CA LEU A 467 -16.23 -28.12 -0.90
C LEU A 467 -17.04 -27.53 -2.04
N GLY A 468 -18.10 -28.20 -2.49
CA GLY A 468 -18.93 -27.73 -3.59
C GLY A 468 -19.62 -26.41 -3.28
N VAL A 469 -20.30 -26.31 -2.13
CA VAL A 469 -21.03 -25.08 -1.76
C VAL A 469 -20.08 -23.93 -1.42
N ASN A 470 -18.98 -24.21 -0.71
CA ASN A 470 -18.00 -23.17 -0.39
C ASN A 470 -17.17 -22.74 -1.60
N ALA A 471 -17.02 -23.57 -2.64
CA ALA A 471 -16.45 -23.13 -3.91
C ALA A 471 -17.33 -22.07 -4.59
N LEU A 472 -18.67 -22.17 -4.50
CA LEU A 472 -19.59 -21.13 -4.97
C LEU A 472 -19.46 -19.85 -4.13
N ALA A 473 -19.22 -19.99 -2.81
CA ALA A 473 -18.92 -18.86 -1.93
C ALA A 473 -17.64 -18.14 -2.39
N MET A 474 -16.56 -18.90 -2.57
CA MET A 474 -15.26 -18.39 -3.02
C MET A 474 -15.41 -17.68 -4.37
N TYR A 475 -16.11 -18.29 -5.34
CA TYR A 475 -16.41 -17.66 -6.62
C TYR A 475 -17.10 -16.32 -6.42
N THR A 476 -18.20 -16.29 -5.65
CA THR A 476 -18.99 -15.08 -5.39
C THR A 476 -18.13 -13.99 -4.74
N ILE A 477 -17.30 -14.33 -3.76
CA ILE A 477 -16.38 -13.41 -3.08
C ILE A 477 -15.35 -12.83 -4.06
N ILE A 478 -14.68 -13.67 -4.85
CA ILE A 478 -13.68 -13.26 -5.84
C ILE A 478 -14.31 -12.32 -6.88
N THR A 479 -15.49 -12.66 -7.38
CA THR A 479 -16.22 -11.82 -8.34
C THR A 479 -16.72 -10.51 -7.75
N SER A 480 -17.04 -10.49 -6.46
CA SER A 480 -17.45 -9.28 -5.75
C SER A 480 -16.25 -8.34 -5.56
N LEU A 481 -15.11 -8.87 -5.12
CA LEU A 481 -13.87 -8.12 -4.86
C LEU A 481 -12.92 -8.14 -6.08
N SER A 482 -13.47 -7.99 -7.28
CA SER A 482 -12.72 -8.05 -8.55
C SER A 482 -12.13 -6.71 -8.99
N ASP A 483 -12.57 -5.62 -8.37
CA ASP A 483 -12.13 -4.26 -8.65
C ASP A 483 -10.65 -4.04 -8.25
N ILE A 484 -9.98 -3.16 -9.00
CA ILE A 484 -8.57 -2.79 -8.80
C ILE A 484 -8.28 -2.32 -7.37
N ARG A 485 -9.25 -1.68 -6.71
CA ARG A 485 -9.11 -1.24 -5.30
C ARG A 485 -8.78 -2.39 -4.35
N TYR A 486 -9.38 -3.56 -4.55
CA TYR A 486 -9.13 -4.75 -3.73
C TYR A 486 -7.94 -5.55 -4.27
N VAL A 487 -7.75 -5.65 -5.59
CA VAL A 487 -6.58 -6.31 -6.19
C VAL A 487 -5.26 -5.64 -5.76
N MET A 488 -5.29 -4.32 -5.61
CA MET A 488 -4.14 -3.50 -5.20
C MET A 488 -4.07 -3.22 -3.69
N ASN A 489 -4.91 -3.87 -2.88
CA ASN A 489 -5.00 -3.65 -1.42
C ASN A 489 -5.10 -2.16 -1.02
N ILE A 490 -5.75 -1.34 -1.86
CA ILE A 490 -6.12 0.03 -1.51
C ILE A 490 -7.25 -0.03 -0.49
N CYS A 491 -8.20 -0.92 -0.74
CA CYS A 491 -9.24 -1.32 0.21
C CYS A 491 -8.95 -2.75 0.71
N THR A 492 -9.27 -3.00 1.98
CA THR A 492 -9.23 -4.33 2.59
C THR A 492 -10.65 -4.81 2.82
N PHE A 493 -10.85 -6.13 2.89
CA PHE A 493 -12.11 -6.71 3.35
C PHE A 493 -12.16 -6.62 4.87
N ASP A 494 -13.03 -5.79 5.42
CA ASP A 494 -13.10 -5.54 6.87
C ASP A 494 -14.06 -6.53 7.58
N GLY A 495 -14.84 -7.30 6.81
CA GLY A 495 -15.83 -8.27 7.30
C GLY A 495 -15.28 -9.61 7.82
N VAL A 496 -13.96 -9.73 8.04
CA VAL A 496 -13.30 -11.00 8.38
C VAL A 496 -13.88 -11.64 9.64
N ILE A 497 -13.99 -10.87 10.73
CA ILE A 497 -14.51 -11.38 12.01
C ILE A 497 -15.94 -11.89 11.85
N ILE A 498 -16.79 -11.11 11.19
CA ILE A 498 -18.20 -11.46 10.96
C ILE A 498 -18.32 -12.75 10.12
N SER A 499 -17.49 -12.88 9.09
CA SER A 499 -17.48 -14.05 8.20
C SER A 499 -17.07 -15.36 8.90
N PHE A 500 -16.36 -15.30 10.02
CA PHE A 500 -16.05 -16.50 10.82
C PHE A 500 -17.07 -16.77 11.92
N VAL A 501 -17.53 -15.72 12.62
CA VAL A 501 -18.39 -15.88 13.80
C VAL A 501 -19.82 -16.27 13.43
N ILE A 502 -20.43 -15.60 12.44
CA ILE A 502 -21.83 -15.85 12.10
C ILE A 502 -22.06 -17.27 11.56
N PRO A 503 -21.26 -17.80 10.61
CA PRO A 503 -21.47 -19.17 10.14
C PRO A 503 -21.33 -20.22 11.23
N LEU A 504 -20.44 -20.01 12.20
CA LEU A 504 -20.29 -20.90 13.33
C LEU A 504 -21.53 -20.88 14.24
N MET A 505 -22.07 -19.70 14.53
CA MET A 505 -23.33 -19.58 15.27
C MET A 505 -24.50 -20.20 14.51
N LEU A 506 -24.60 -19.95 13.20
CA LEU A 506 -25.64 -20.52 12.36
C LEU A 506 -25.50 -22.04 12.22
N PHE A 507 -24.28 -22.59 12.26
CA PHE A 507 -24.09 -24.04 12.33
C PHE A 507 -24.72 -24.63 13.61
N ALA A 508 -24.47 -24.02 14.77
CA ALA A 508 -25.09 -24.46 16.02
C ALA A 508 -26.63 -24.40 15.92
N VAL A 509 -27.17 -23.29 15.40
CA VAL A 509 -28.61 -23.12 15.15
C VAL A 509 -29.14 -24.20 14.20
N ASN A 510 -28.47 -24.45 13.07
CA ASN A 510 -28.85 -25.46 12.08
C ASN A 510 -28.85 -26.87 12.67
N TYR A 511 -27.84 -27.20 13.47
CA TYR A 511 -27.76 -28.47 14.18
C TYR A 511 -28.96 -28.65 15.11
N PHE A 512 -29.23 -27.67 15.98
CA PHE A 512 -30.35 -27.70 16.91
C PHE A 512 -31.71 -27.81 16.19
N LEU A 513 -31.92 -27.04 15.13
CA LEU A 513 -33.17 -27.06 14.37
C LEU A 513 -33.40 -28.37 13.60
N CYS A 514 -32.33 -29.04 13.18
CA CYS A 514 -32.45 -30.31 12.46
C CYS A 514 -32.58 -31.52 13.39
N PHE A 515 -32.00 -31.49 14.59
CA PHE A 515 -31.92 -32.66 15.48
C PHE A 515 -32.81 -32.60 16.73
N MET A 516 -33.27 -31.44 17.19
CA MET A 516 -34.20 -31.39 18.34
C MET A 516 -35.65 -31.55 17.88
N ASP A 517 -36.33 -32.60 18.36
CA ASP A 517 -37.79 -32.65 18.35
C ASP A 517 -38.38 -31.54 19.24
N ARG A 518 -39.60 -31.08 18.91
CA ARG A 518 -40.26 -29.86 19.45
C ARG A 518 -40.22 -29.69 20.98
N GLU A 519 -40.13 -30.76 21.76
CA GLU A 519 -40.09 -30.72 23.22
C GLU A 519 -38.70 -30.34 23.77
N GLY A 520 -37.63 -30.65 23.03
CA GLY A 520 -36.26 -30.51 23.49
C GLY A 520 -35.72 -29.08 23.50
N ILE A 521 -36.15 -28.17 22.61
CA ILE A 521 -35.57 -26.81 22.53
C ILE A 521 -35.95 -25.98 23.76
N ARG A 522 -37.23 -26.02 24.13
CA ARG A 522 -37.76 -25.28 25.27
C ARG A 522 -37.20 -25.86 26.56
N GLU A 523 -37.15 -27.18 26.70
CA GLU A 523 -36.54 -27.82 27.87
C GLU A 523 -35.03 -27.66 27.94
N ALA A 524 -34.29 -27.69 26.83
CA ALA A 524 -32.84 -27.48 26.80
C ALA A 524 -32.49 -26.04 27.17
N LEU A 525 -33.15 -25.04 26.58
CA LEU A 525 -32.96 -23.63 26.96
C LEU A 525 -33.40 -23.37 28.41
N PHE A 526 -34.50 -23.96 28.86
CA PHE A 526 -34.96 -23.84 30.24
C PHE A 526 -33.99 -24.50 31.23
N LYS A 527 -33.45 -25.69 30.90
CA LYS A 527 -32.40 -26.38 31.67
C LYS A 527 -31.10 -25.59 31.68
N LEU A 528 -30.70 -24.97 30.58
CA LEU A 528 -29.47 -24.17 30.49
C LEU A 528 -29.58 -22.87 31.29
N MET A 529 -30.75 -22.22 31.29
CA MET A 529 -31.03 -21.03 32.10
C MET A 529 -31.21 -21.35 33.59
N HIS A 530 -31.67 -22.56 33.93
CA HIS A 530 -31.83 -23.02 35.33
C HIS A 530 -30.68 -23.93 35.78
N TYR A 531 -29.62 -24.05 34.99
CA TYR A 531 -28.44 -24.82 35.35
C TYR A 531 -27.69 -24.03 36.43
N LYS A 532 -27.93 -24.35 37.70
CA LYS A 532 -27.08 -23.86 38.78
C LYS A 532 -25.71 -24.50 38.58
N VAL A 533 -24.73 -23.67 38.23
CA VAL A 533 -23.33 -24.08 38.21
C VAL A 533 -22.98 -24.57 39.62
N SER A 534 -22.88 -25.89 39.77
CA SER A 534 -22.31 -26.50 40.97
C SER A 534 -20.82 -26.25 40.92
N TYR A 535 -20.35 -25.24 41.64
CA TYR A 535 -18.94 -25.14 41.98
C TYR A 535 -18.65 -26.21 43.04
N LEU A 536 -18.10 -27.33 42.58
CA LEU A 536 -17.23 -28.18 43.39
C LEU A 536 -15.81 -27.97 42.91
#